data_AF-A0A1C2E0Y7-F1
#
_entry.id   AF-A0A1C2E0Y7-F1
#
_cell.length_a   1.000
_cell.length_b   1.000
_cell.length_c   1.000
_cell.angle_alpha   90.00
_cell.angle_beta   90.00
_cell.angle_gamma   90.00
#
_symmetry.space_group_name_H-M   'P 1'
#
loop_
_entity.id
_entity.type
_entity.pdbx_description
1 polymer ?
#
loop_
_entity_poly.entity_id
_entity_poly.type
_entity_poly.pdbx_seq_one_letter_code
_entity_poly.pdbx_strand_id
1 'polypeptide(L)'
;MNRRETAKQKIEAALRAIDCALTARRQAIFEITTEDQLIRFKAVLLKALHLISRGEIPELISHRKLGMARVITDQWPYNLSLGLIIIEAEHAFEAT
;
A
#
# COMPACT_ATOMS: atom_id res chain seq x y z
N MET A 1 -10.79 -16.04 -8.43
CA MET A 1 -9.97 -15.70 -7.24
C MET A 1 -10.84 -14.86 -6.30
N ASN A 2 -10.86 -15.15 -5.00
CA ASN A 2 -11.65 -14.40 -4.02
C ASN A 2 -11.08 -12.97 -3.91
N ARG A 3 -11.92 -11.93 -3.93
CA ARG A 3 -11.48 -10.52 -3.82
C ARG A 3 -10.64 -10.29 -2.56
N ARG A 4 -10.98 -10.95 -1.44
CA ARG A 4 -10.22 -10.92 -0.19
C ARG A 4 -8.82 -11.49 -0.34
N GLU A 5 -8.69 -12.59 -1.06
CA GLU A 5 -7.40 -13.23 -1.31
C GLU A 5 -6.54 -12.37 -2.23
N THR A 6 -7.13 -11.77 -3.27
CA THR A 6 -6.43 -10.80 -4.13
C THR A 6 -5.94 -9.59 -3.33
N ALA A 7 -6.79 -9.01 -2.48
CA ALA A 7 -6.43 -7.87 -1.65
C ALA A 7 -5.29 -8.20 -0.68
N LYS A 8 -5.38 -9.36 -0.03
CA LYS A 8 -4.32 -9.88 0.84
C LYS A 8 -2.99 -9.99 0.11
N GLN A 9 -2.97 -10.64 -1.06
CA GLN A 9 -1.75 -10.84 -1.85
C GLN A 9 -1.12 -9.52 -2.31
N LYS A 10 -1.95 -8.56 -2.74
CA LYS A 10 -1.48 -7.23 -3.17
C LYS A 10 -0.92 -6.43 -2.01
N ILE A 11 -1.58 -6.44 -0.85
CA ILE A 11 -1.09 -5.78 0.37
C ILE A 11 0.23 -6.40 0.84
N GLU A 12 0.34 -7.72 0.87
CA GLU A 12 1.60 -8.41 1.21
C GLU A 12 2.74 -8.07 0.23
N ALA A 13 2.43 -7.97 -1.06
CA ALA A 13 3.41 -7.54 -2.06
C ALA A 13 3.89 -6.11 -1.83
N ALA A 14 2.99 -5.18 -1.48
CA ALA A 14 3.34 -3.81 -1.14
C ALA A 14 4.19 -3.73 0.13
N LEU A 15 3.86 -4.48 1.17
CA LEU A 15 4.65 -4.56 2.40
C LEU A 15 6.08 -5.02 2.11
N ARG A 16 6.25 -6.10 1.33
CA ARG A 16 7.58 -6.59 0.92
C ARG A 16 8.34 -5.56 0.07
N ALA A 17 7.66 -4.87 -0.84
CA ALA A 17 8.28 -3.85 -1.67
C ALA A 17 8.78 -2.65 -0.85
N ILE A 18 7.99 -2.20 0.14
CA ILE A 18 8.39 -1.14 1.08
C ILE A 18 9.61 -1.59 1.90
N ASP A 19 9.59 -2.82 2.45
CA ASP A 19 10.72 -3.35 3.23
C ASP A 19 12.00 -3.46 2.42
N CYS A 20 11.89 -3.90 1.16
CA CYS A 20 13.00 -3.89 0.22
C CYS A 20 13.52 -2.47 -0.05
N ALA A 21 12.64 -1.49 -0.22
CA ALA A 21 13.02 -0.10 -0.47
C ALA A 21 13.77 0.53 0.72
N LEU A 22 13.28 0.29 1.94
CA LEU A 22 13.89 0.71 3.19
C LEU A 22 15.28 0.06 3.38
N THR A 23 15.35 -1.26 3.22
CA THR A 23 16.59 -2.02 3.44
C THR A 23 17.67 -1.72 2.40
N ALA A 24 17.30 -1.68 1.12
CA ALA A 24 18.23 -1.41 0.03
C ALA A 24 18.63 0.08 -0.06
N ARG A 25 17.99 0.93 0.74
CA ARG A 25 18.21 2.38 0.79
C ARG A 25 18.28 3.02 -0.59
N ARG A 26 17.39 2.62 -1.50
CA ARG A 26 17.44 3.01 -2.93
C ARG A 26 17.34 4.53 -3.05
N GLN A 27 18.44 5.17 -3.43
CA GLN A 27 18.58 6.62 -3.44
C GLN A 27 17.45 7.31 -4.23
N ALA A 28 17.09 6.79 -5.41
CA ALA A 28 16.00 7.30 -6.22
C ALA A 28 14.65 7.36 -5.49
N ILE A 29 14.38 6.45 -4.54
CA ILE A 29 13.14 6.47 -3.74
C ILE A 29 13.21 7.59 -2.68
N PHE A 30 14.36 7.73 -2.02
CA PHE A 30 14.56 8.73 -0.96
C PHE A 30 14.75 10.15 -1.48
N GLU A 31 14.97 10.33 -2.78
CA GLU A 31 14.89 11.64 -3.45
C GLU A 31 13.43 12.14 -3.58
N ILE A 32 12.45 11.24 -3.49
CA ILE A 32 11.03 11.52 -3.75
C ILE A 32 10.20 11.45 -2.47
N THR A 33 10.60 10.61 -1.52
CA THR A 33 9.86 10.36 -0.29
C THR A 33 10.78 10.19 0.91
N THR A 34 10.22 10.20 2.12
CA THR A 34 10.98 10.01 3.35
C THR A 34 10.81 8.60 3.89
N GLU A 35 11.76 8.17 4.71
CA GLU A 35 11.66 6.93 5.48
C GLU A 35 10.39 6.89 6.32
N ASP A 36 10.07 7.99 7.01
CA ASP A 36 8.84 8.13 7.79
C ASP A 36 7.57 7.94 6.95
N GLN A 37 7.54 8.44 5.71
CA GLN A 37 6.39 8.27 4.83
C GLN A 37 6.19 6.79 4.47
N LEU A 38 7.28 6.08 4.15
CA LEU A 38 7.25 4.64 3.86
C LEU A 38 6.82 3.82 5.09
N ILE A 39 7.31 4.18 6.29
CA ILE A 39 6.89 3.54 7.55
C ILE A 39 5.40 3.75 7.80
N ARG A 40 4.88 4.96 7.55
CA ARG A 40 3.44 5.27 7.66
C ARG A 40 2.61 4.43 6.68
N PHE A 41 3.03 4.34 5.42
CA PHE A 41 2.36 3.47 4.44
C PHE A 41 2.35 2.01 4.88
N LYS A 42 3.48 1.50 5.39
CA LYS A 42 3.57 0.14 5.92
C LYS A 42 2.57 -0.09 7.05
N ALA A 43 2.48 0.83 8.01
CA ALA A 43 1.55 0.72 9.15
C ALA A 43 0.08 0.69 8.69
N VAL A 44 -0.29 1.51 7.71
CA VAL A 44 -1.64 1.55 7.14
C VAL A 44 -1.97 0.23 6.42
N LEU A 45 -1.04 -0.29 5.62
CA LEU A 45 -1.18 -1.58 4.94
C LEU A 45 -1.28 -2.76 5.91
N LEU A 46 -0.50 -2.76 7.00
CA LEU A 46 -0.60 -3.78 8.06
C LEU A 46 -1.98 -3.76 8.73
N LYS A 47 -2.52 -2.57 8.99
CA LYS A 47 -3.88 -2.42 9.53
C LYS A 47 -4.92 -2.99 8.56
N ALA A 48 -4.82 -2.69 7.27
CA ALA A 48 -5.71 -3.24 6.25
C ALA A 48 -5.63 -4.77 6.17
N LEU A 49 -4.42 -5.33 6.21
CA LEU A 49 -4.19 -6.78 6.24
C LEU A 49 -4.83 -7.46 7.46
N HIS A 50 -4.73 -6.82 8.63
CA HIS A 50 -5.36 -7.29 9.87
C HIS A 50 -6.90 -7.33 9.74
N LEU A 51 -7.50 -6.30 9.14
CA LEU A 51 -8.95 -6.25 8.89
C LEU A 51 -9.39 -7.38 7.94
N ILE A 52 -8.66 -7.61 6.85
CA ILE A 52 -8.94 -8.72 5.92
C ILE A 52 -8.87 -10.07 6.66
N SER A 53 -7.82 -10.27 7.46
CA SER A 53 -7.56 -11.54 8.15
C SER A 53 -8.63 -11.86 9.20
N ARG A 54 -9.21 -10.83 9.84
CA ARG A 54 -10.32 -10.97 10.80
C ARG A 54 -11.69 -11.00 10.14
N GLY A 55 -11.79 -10.75 8.84
CA GLY A 55 -13.08 -10.58 8.16
C GLY A 55 -13.80 -9.29 8.56
N GLU A 56 -13.12 -8.35 9.19
CA GLU A 56 -13.64 -7.08 9.72
C GLU A 56 -13.48 -5.94 8.70
N ILE A 57 -13.72 -6.23 7.42
CA ILE A 57 -13.61 -5.23 6.36
C ILE A 57 -14.81 -4.28 6.49
N PRO A 58 -14.59 -2.95 6.60
CA PRO A 58 -15.68 -1.98 6.70
C PRO A 58 -16.68 -2.15 5.55
N GLU A 59 -17.98 -2.04 5.80
CA GLU A 59 -18.99 -2.18 4.73
C GLU A 59 -18.99 -0.99 3.77
N LEU A 60 -18.71 0.21 4.29
CA LEU A 60 -18.67 1.44 3.50
C LEU A 60 -17.32 1.59 2.79
N ILE A 61 -17.36 1.74 1.46
CA ILE A 61 -16.18 1.93 0.61
C ILE A 61 -15.36 3.16 1.04
N SER A 62 -16.01 4.23 1.51
CA SER A 62 -15.33 5.42 2.03
C SER A 62 -14.40 5.11 3.20
N HIS A 63 -14.70 4.10 4.00
CA HIS A 63 -13.89 3.66 5.14
C HIS A 63 -12.77 2.68 4.73
N ARG A 64 -12.72 2.29 3.45
CA ARG A 64 -11.66 1.45 2.89
C ARG A 64 -10.58 2.25 2.18
N LYS A 65 -10.82 3.54 1.92
CA LYS A 65 -9.82 4.45 1.33
C LYS A 65 -8.66 4.63 2.31
N LEU A 66 -7.47 4.24 1.89
CA LEU A 66 -6.26 4.30 2.73
C LEU A 66 -5.50 5.63 2.54
N GLY A 67 -5.75 6.33 1.43
CA GLY A 67 -5.23 7.66 1.12
C GLY A 67 -3.82 7.68 0.57
N MET A 68 -3.18 6.52 0.38
CA MET A 68 -1.80 6.41 -0.12
C MET A 68 -1.75 6.65 -1.61
N ALA A 69 -2.75 6.16 -2.35
CA ALA A 69 -2.84 6.30 -3.79
C ALA A 69 -2.81 7.77 -4.22
N ARG A 70 -3.56 8.63 -3.51
CA ARG A 70 -3.56 10.08 -3.75
C ARG A 70 -2.19 10.71 -3.52
N VAL A 71 -1.51 10.36 -2.43
CA VAL A 71 -0.18 10.90 -2.13
C VAL A 71 0.82 10.50 -3.22
N ILE A 72 0.76 9.25 -3.68
CA ILE A 72 1.65 8.72 -4.70
C ILE A 72 1.36 9.36 -6.06
N THR A 73 0.10 9.45 -6.49
CA THR A 73 -0.25 10.07 -7.77
C THR A 73 0.13 11.54 -7.85
N ASP A 74 0.07 12.25 -6.72
CA ASP A 74 0.35 13.69 -6.67
C ASP A 74 1.86 13.98 -6.59
N GLN A 75 2.65 13.09 -5.97
CA GLN A 75 4.04 13.39 -5.59
C GLN A 75 5.09 12.50 -6.24
N TRP A 76 4.73 11.29 -6.68
CA TRP A 76 5.71 10.31 -7.14
C TRP A 76 5.73 10.24 -8.67
N PRO A 77 6.90 10.04 -9.29
CA PRO A 77 6.98 9.85 -10.73
C PRO A 77 6.33 8.53 -11.13
N TYR A 78 5.57 8.58 -12.23
CA TYR A 78 4.77 7.45 -12.72
C TYR A 78 5.58 6.17 -13.01
N ASN A 79 6.86 6.32 -13.35
CA ASN A 79 7.76 5.19 -13.65
C ASN A 79 8.28 4.48 -12.40
N LEU A 80 7.97 4.95 -11.19
CA LEU A 80 8.43 4.31 -9.96
C LEU A 80 7.52 3.13 -9.61
N SER A 81 8.04 1.92 -9.82
CA SER A 81 7.31 0.67 -9.59
C SER A 81 6.76 0.51 -8.17
N LEU A 82 7.47 1.04 -7.16
CA LEU A 82 6.99 1.03 -5.77
C LEU A 82 5.64 1.76 -5.62
N GLY A 83 5.48 2.90 -6.29
CA GLY A 83 4.24 3.67 -6.24
C GLY A 83 3.05 2.89 -6.80
N LEU A 84 3.25 2.26 -7.96
CA LEU A 84 2.24 1.42 -8.60
C LEU A 84 1.82 0.24 -7.71
N ILE A 85 2.79 -0.44 -7.08
CA ILE A 85 2.51 -1.57 -6.18
C ILE A 85 1.65 -1.14 -4.99
N ILE A 86 1.92 0.03 -4.40
CA ILE A 86 1.14 0.54 -3.26
C ILE A 86 -0.27 0.97 -3.70
N ILE A 87 -0.40 1.64 -4.85
CA ILE A 87 -1.71 2.00 -5.43
C ILE A 87 -2.56 0.75 -5.68
N GLU A 88 -1.98 -0.28 -6.28
CA GLU A 88 -2.69 -1.54 -6.54
C GLU A 88 -3.15 -2.22 -5.25
N ALA A 89 -2.35 -2.16 -4.19
CA ALA A 89 -2.73 -2.71 -2.88
C ALA A 89 -3.91 -1.96 -2.25
N GLU A 90 -3.92 -0.63 -2.32
CA GLU A 90 -5.05 0.17 -1.85
C GLU A 90 -6.32 -0.12 -2.64
N HIS A 91 -6.26 -0.08 -3.97
CA HIS A 91 -7.43 -0.38 -4.81
C HIS A 91 -7.96 -1.80 -4.59
N ALA A 92 -7.08 -2.78 -4.37
CA ALA A 92 -7.51 -4.14 -4.08
C ALA A 92 -8.25 -4.22 -2.74
N PHE A 93 -7.78 -3.51 -1.70
CA PHE A 93 -8.48 -3.41 -0.42
C PHE A 93 -9.84 -2.70 -0.55
N GLU A 94 -9.92 -1.60 -1.30
CA GLU A 94 -11.18 -0.90 -1.54
C GLU A 94 -12.23 -1.80 -2.21
N ALA A 95 -11.80 -2.62 -3.17
CA ALA A 95 -12.65 -3.52 -3.94
C ALA A 95 -13.10 -4.78 -3.17
N THR A 96 -12.62 -4.99 -1.94
CA THR A 96 -12.79 -6.26 -1.21
C THR A 96 -14.20 -6.48 -0.68
#